data_AF-A0A060CRH3-F1
#
_entry.id   AF-A0A060CRH3-F1
#
_cell.length_a   1.000
_cell.length_b   1.000
_cell.length_c   1.000
_cell.angle_alpha   90.00
_cell.angle_beta   90.00
_cell.angle_gamma   90.00
#
_symmetry.space_group_name_H-M   'P 1'
#
loop_
_entity.id
_entity.type
_entity.pdbx_description
1 polymer ?
#
loop_
_entity_poly.entity_id
_entity_poly.type
_entity_poly.pdbx_seq_one_letter_code
_entity_poly.pdbx_strand_id
1 'polypeptide(L)' 'MSRSPLQQVISPAVVQRYTLWIAEYASKLHYQQSYGIWQSTASGHVPGISTRVDLDQAIIDYPTI' A
#
# COMPACT_ATOMS: atom_id res chain seq x y z
N MET A 1 -8.74 7.99 2.06
CA MET A 1 -8.57 8.30 0.63
C MET A 1 -7.23 7.75 0.18
N SER A 2 -7.18 7.00 -0.95
CA SER A 2 -5.98 6.74 -1.81
C SER A 2 -6.11 5.49 -2.72
N ARG A 3 -7.15 4.66 -2.60
CA ARG A 3 -7.38 3.45 -3.45
C ARG A 3 -7.90 3.73 -4.87
N SER A 4 -8.60 4.84 -5.09
CA SER A 4 -9.40 5.10 -6.30
C SER A 4 -8.66 4.91 -7.64
N PRO A 5 -7.42 5.41 -7.80
CA PRO A 5 -6.71 5.30 -9.08
C PRO A 5 -6.40 3.85 -9.48
N LEU A 6 -6.11 2.99 -8.50
CA LEU A 6 -5.80 1.58 -8.73
C LEU A 6 -7.00 0.83 -9.31
N GLN A 7 -8.22 1.23 -8.93
CA GLN A 7 -9.45 0.59 -9.37
C GLN A 7 -9.98 1.16 -10.70
N GLN A 8 -9.62 2.40 -11.05
CA GLN A 8 -10.23 3.12 -12.17
C GLN A 8 -9.34 3.25 -13.39
N VAL A 9 -8.02 3.15 -13.23
CA VAL A 9 -7.05 3.57 -14.26
C VAL A 9 -6.02 2.48 -14.59
N ILE A 10 -5.88 1.46 -13.75
CA ILE A 10 -4.94 0.36 -13.97
C ILE A 10 -5.66 -0.83 -14.61
N SER A 11 -5.08 -1.39 -15.66
CA SER A 11 -5.65 -2.55 -16.33
C SER A 11 -5.42 -3.85 -15.53
N PRO A 12 -6.31 -4.85 -15.63
CA PRO A 12 -6.13 -6.14 -14.97
C PRO A 12 -4.82 -6.84 -15.35
N ALA A 13 -4.37 -6.66 -16.60
CA ALA A 13 -3.13 -7.25 -17.08
C ALA A 13 -1.87 -6.67 -16.41
N VAL A 14 -1.93 -5.44 -15.88
CA VAL A 14 -0.85 -4.85 -15.07
C VAL A 14 -0.92 -5.39 -13.66
N VAL A 15 -2.12 -5.45 -13.06
CA VAL A 15 -2.36 -6.03 -11.72
C VAL A 15 -1.85 -7.47 -11.61
N GLN A 16 -2.01 -8.27 -12.67
CA GLN A 16 -1.53 -9.66 -12.68
C GLN A 16 -0.01 -9.80 -12.83
N ARG A 17 0.66 -8.82 -13.44
CA ARG A 17 2.10 -8.89 -13.75
C ARG A 17 2.99 -8.37 -12.62
N TYR A 18 2.47 -7.48 -11.79
CA TYR A 18 3.25 -6.78 -10.79
C TYR A 18 2.61 -6.88 -9.42
N THR A 19 3.45 -6.93 -8.39
CA THR A 19 2.97 -6.81 -7.02
C THR A 19 2.50 -5.39 -6.76
N LEU A 20 1.31 -5.27 -6.16
CA LEU A 20 0.73 -3.98 -5.85
C LEU A 20 1.22 -3.45 -4.51
N TRP A 21 1.65 -2.19 -4.51
CA TRP A 21 1.74 -1.35 -3.32
C TRP A 21 0.52 -0.44 -3.29
N ILE A 22 -0.37 -0.69 -2.34
CA ILE A 22 -1.67 -0.04 -2.27
C ILE A 22 -1.64 0.99 -1.15
N ALA A 23 -1.97 2.24 -1.48
CA ALA A 23 -2.33 3.20 -0.47
C ALA A 23 -3.82 3.08 -0.15
N GLU A 24 -4.17 2.81 1.10
CA GLU A 24 -5.53 2.98 1.62
C GLU A 24 -5.45 3.49 3.05
N TYR A 25 -5.65 4.80 3.23
CA TYR A 25 -5.54 5.42 4.55
C TYR A 25 -6.76 5.09 5.42
N ALA A 26 -6.67 4.00 6.17
CA ALA A 26 -7.72 3.45 7.03
C ALA A 26 -7.12 2.55 8.12
N SER A 27 -7.87 2.26 9.17
CA SER A 27 -7.47 1.29 10.20
C SER A 27 -7.48 -0.17 9.72
N LYS A 28 -8.12 -0.43 8.58
CA LYS A 28 -8.19 -1.73 7.92
C LYS A 28 -8.21 -1.53 6.42
N LEU A 29 -7.47 -2.37 5.70
CA LEU A 29 -7.52 -2.42 4.23
C LEU A 29 -8.81 -3.11 3.76
N HIS A 30 -9.53 -2.46 2.85
CA HIS A 30 -10.74 -3.02 2.22
C HIS A 30 -10.49 -3.59 0.83
N TYR A 31 -9.26 -3.52 0.32
CA TYR A 31 -8.86 -4.18 -0.93
C TYR A 31 -8.72 -5.69 -0.72
N GLN A 32 -9.47 -6.48 -1.50
CA GLN A 32 -9.59 -7.93 -1.31
C GLN A 32 -8.74 -8.77 -2.26
N GLN A 33 -8.10 -8.17 -3.27
CA GLN A 33 -7.21 -8.91 -4.17
C GLN A 33 -5.79 -8.94 -3.58
N SER A 34 -4.89 -9.70 -4.20
CA SER A 34 -3.50 -9.79 -3.77
C SER A 34 -2.77 -8.45 -3.87
N TYR A 35 -1.96 -8.15 -2.87
CA TYR A 35 -1.06 -7.00 -2.80
C TYR A 35 0.15 -7.38 -1.95
N GLY A 36 1.27 -6.68 -2.12
CA GLY A 36 2.48 -6.96 -1.37
C GLY A 36 2.81 -5.94 -0.30
N ILE A 37 2.41 -4.67 -0.49
CA ILE A 37 2.62 -3.60 0.48
C ILE A 37 1.33 -2.80 0.63
N TRP A 38 0.98 -2.44 1.85
CA TRP A 38 -0.12 -1.54 2.17
C TRP A 38 0.38 -0.30 2.91
N GLN A 39 0.13 0.87 2.33
CA GLN A 39 0.29 2.16 3.00
C GLN A 39 -0.98 2.53 3.75
N SER A 40 -0.92 2.51 5.08
CA SER A 40 -2.07 2.72 5.98
C SER A 40 -2.29 4.18 6.37
N THR A 41 -1.27 5.04 6.25
CA THR A 41 -1.37 6.48 6.53
C THR A 41 -0.20 7.24 5.93
N ALA A 42 -0.42 8.51 5.58
CA ALA A 42 0.60 9.52 5.26
C ALA A 42 0.83 10.54 6.41
N SER A 43 0.42 10.17 7.62
CA SER A 43 0.44 11.00 8.84
C SER A 43 1.15 10.31 10.00
N GLY A 44 1.92 9.27 9.70
CA GLY A 44 2.65 8.50 10.68
C GLY A 44 3.66 9.34 11.44
N HIS A 45 3.96 8.88 12.64
CA HIS A 45 5.02 9.40 13.48
C HIS A 45 5.89 8.22 13.89
N VAL A 46 7.18 8.30 13.59
CA VAL A 46 8.18 7.29 13.95
C VAL A 46 9.24 7.98 14.80
N PRO A 47 9.55 7.49 16.01
CA PRO A 47 10.60 8.06 16.83
C PRO A 47 11.91 8.19 16.05
N GLY A 48 12.52 9.38 16.10
CA GLY A 48 13.72 9.71 15.32
C GLY A 48 13.45 10.44 14.00
N ILE A 49 12.18 10.57 13.57
CA ILE A 49 11.80 11.38 12.40
C ILE A 49 10.93 12.55 12.84
N SER A 50 11.36 13.76 12.49
CA SER A 50 10.74 15.02 12.95
C SER A 50 9.50 15.44 12.16
N THR A 51 9.33 14.89 10.97
CA THR A 51 8.20 15.18 10.08
C THR A 51 7.24 14.01 10.03
N ARG A 52 6.05 14.25 9.48
CA ARG A 52 5.10 13.18 9.15
C ARG A 52 5.75 12.23 8.14
N VAL A 53 5.46 10.95 8.31
CA VAL A 53 5.91 9.89 7.41
C VAL A 53 4.76 9.00 6.98
N ASP A 54 4.96 8.32 5.86
CA ASP A 54 4.08 7.24 5.46
C ASP A 54 4.35 6.00 6.32
N LEU A 55 3.30 5.25 6.66
CA LEU A 55 3.43 3.96 7.34
C LEU A 55 2.97 2.84 6.42
N ASP A 56 3.94 2.01 6.04
CA ASP A 56 3.80 0.92 5.09
C ASP A 56 4.01 -0.44 5.77
N GLN A 57 3.14 -1.38 5.46
CA GLN A 57 3.24 -2.77 5.90
C GLN A 57 3.45 -3.68 4.69
N ALA A 58 4.60 -4.35 4.64
CA ALA A 58 4.85 -5.43 3.69
C ALA A 58 4.20 -6.73 4.19
N ILE A 59 3.33 -7.32 3.36
CA ILE A 59 2.72 -8.64 3.63
C ILE A 59 3.53 -9.76 2.96
N ILE A 60 4.32 -9.41 1.95
CA ILE A 60 5.27 -10.31 1.27
C ILE A 60 6.67 -10.04 1.82
N ASP A 61 7.41 -11.11 2.09
CA ASP A 61 8.82 -11.06 2.47
C ASP A 61 9.72 -10.86 1.24
N TYR A 62 9.74 -9.63 0.73
CA TYR A 62 10.50 -9.26 -0.47
C TYR A 62 12.00 -9.61 -0.41
N PRO A 63 12.70 -9.50 0.73
CA PRO A 63 14.08 -9.95 0.82
C PRO A 63 14.35 -11.41 0.44
N THR A 64 13.32 -12.27 0.43
CA THR A 64 13.47 -13.72 0.19
C THR A 64 13.12 -14.17 -1.23
N ILE A 65 12.72 -13.25 -2.12
CA ILE A 65 12.25 -13.53 -3.48
C ILE A 65 13.07 -12.84 -4.57
#